data_AF-A0A1Y3AUT3-F1
#
_entry.id   AF-A0A1Y3AUT3-F1
#
_cell.length_a   1.000
_cell.length_b   1.000
_cell.length_c   1.000
_cell.angle_alpha   90.00
_cell.angle_beta   90.00
_cell.angle_gamma   90.00
#
_symmetry.space_group_name_H-M   'P 1'
#
loop_
_entity.id
_entity.type
_entity.pdbx_description
1 polymer ?
#
loop_
_entity_poly.entity_id
_entity_poly.type
_entity_poly.pdbx_seq_one_letter_code
_entity_poly.pdbx_strand_id
1 'polypeptide(L)'
;MNSVRFHHSVIIMIVIVFMVLLCDLNCQTNAACISNANKSKCSIKYAQEIDLYASRIANVGKRGRFFPKNTIELEQFCMESKNMTNSMENYMKQCCERELGHVAKIYLYSLRKNTKTFCSKRNNKRSAMIAKLFAVAPCINQKIRDFQCLARFKNQTRQIMQYRDDKEKIRRSCCDWIECEEQFINDLPCINDEQHREFAVDLLRSSRGDTQRFLCGDFDETSDQCDHLKRLNSSLFDPKMRIDSRLESLVFIGLHLLDTIGQNPT
;
A
#
# COMPACT_ATOMS: atom_id res chain seq x y z
N MET A 1 3.70 -62.37 -9.64
CA MET A 1 4.00 -61.01 -10.16
C MET A 1 2.96 -59.93 -9.79
N ASN A 2 2.01 -60.18 -8.86
CA ASN A 2 0.96 -59.20 -8.51
C ASN A 2 1.19 -58.43 -7.19
N SER A 3 2.10 -58.88 -6.32
CA SER A 3 2.36 -58.24 -5.02
C SER A 3 3.17 -56.92 -5.14
N VAL A 4 4.14 -56.88 -6.06
CA VAL A 4 5.03 -55.70 -6.23
C VAL A 4 4.29 -54.48 -6.80
N ARG A 5 3.30 -54.69 -7.69
CA ARG A 5 2.47 -53.60 -8.23
C ARG A 5 1.55 -52.98 -7.19
N PHE A 6 1.01 -53.79 -6.28
CA PHE A 6 0.13 -53.30 -5.22
C PHE A 6 0.89 -52.42 -4.21
N HIS A 7 2.10 -52.82 -3.82
CA HIS A 7 2.95 -52.02 -2.94
C HIS A 7 3.39 -50.68 -3.56
N HIS A 8 3.67 -50.64 -4.87
CA HIS A 8 4.00 -49.39 -5.55
C HIS A 8 2.81 -48.40 -5.59
N SER A 9 1.60 -48.87 -5.88
CA SER A 9 0.42 -48.00 -5.89
C SER A 9 0.08 -47.43 -4.51
N VAL A 10 0.26 -48.21 -3.44
CA VAL A 10 0.04 -47.75 -2.06
C VAL A 10 1.09 -46.73 -1.62
N ILE A 11 2.37 -46.93 -1.97
CA ILE A 11 3.44 -45.97 -1.66
C ILE A 11 3.22 -44.64 -2.39
N ILE A 12 2.81 -44.67 -3.66
CA ILE A 12 2.51 -43.45 -4.44
C ILE A 12 1.33 -42.68 -3.81
N MET A 13 0.26 -43.36 -3.41
CA MET A 13 -0.88 -42.74 -2.72
C MET A 13 -0.47 -42.11 -1.38
N ILE A 14 0.37 -42.80 -0.60
CA ILE A 14 0.88 -42.25 0.67
C ILE A 14 1.74 -41.01 0.42
N VAL A 15 2.63 -41.03 -0.59
CA VAL A 15 3.47 -39.88 -0.94
C VAL A 15 2.63 -38.68 -1.40
N ILE A 16 1.58 -38.91 -2.20
CA ILE A 16 0.67 -37.84 -2.65
C ILE A 16 -0.10 -37.27 -1.45
N VAL A 17 -0.64 -38.12 -0.57
CA VAL A 17 -1.34 -37.67 0.64
C VAL A 17 -0.38 -36.91 1.57
N PHE A 18 0.87 -37.35 1.71
CA PHE A 18 1.88 -36.65 2.51
C PHE A 18 2.28 -35.32 1.87
N MET A 19 2.42 -35.24 0.54
CA MET A 19 2.68 -34.00 -0.19
C MET A 19 1.52 -32.99 -0.04
N VAL A 20 0.27 -33.46 -0.10
CA VAL A 20 -0.93 -32.64 0.09
C VAL A 20 -1.04 -32.17 1.54
N LEU A 21 -0.82 -33.05 2.52
CA LEU A 21 -0.82 -32.68 3.95
C LEU A 21 0.33 -31.74 4.32
N LEU A 22 1.52 -31.90 3.71
CA LEU A 22 2.63 -30.98 3.89
C LEU A 22 2.39 -29.63 3.19
N CYS A 23 1.68 -29.61 2.06
CA CYS A 23 1.21 -28.35 1.45
C CYS A 23 0.19 -27.64 2.35
N ASP A 24 -0.78 -28.35 2.92
CA ASP A 24 -1.79 -27.76 3.82
C ASP A 24 -1.20 -27.25 5.15
N LEU A 25 -0.11 -27.86 5.64
CA LEU A 25 0.56 -27.43 6.87
C LEU A 25 1.55 -26.28 6.67
N ASN A 26 2.13 -26.13 5.47
CA ASN A 26 3.19 -25.15 5.21
C ASN A 26 2.78 -24.02 4.26
N CYS A 27 1.58 -24.05 3.69
CA CYS A 27 0.94 -22.90 3.05
C CYS A 27 0.31 -21.98 4.11
N GLN A 28 1.05 -21.69 5.19
CA GLN A 28 0.81 -20.45 5.89
C GLN A 28 1.38 -19.36 5.00
N THR A 29 0.50 -18.57 4.37
CA THR A 29 0.84 -17.28 3.78
C THR A 29 1.38 -16.39 4.89
N ASN A 30 2.64 -16.60 5.27
CA ASN A 30 3.40 -15.58 5.94
C ASN A 30 3.45 -14.44 4.94
N ALA A 31 2.66 -13.40 5.22
CA ALA A 31 2.74 -12.09 4.60
C ALA A 31 4.14 -11.90 4.02
N ALA A 32 4.31 -11.74 2.70
CA ALA A 32 5.62 -11.91 2.04
C ALA A 32 6.73 -10.88 2.40
N CYS A 33 6.51 -10.07 3.44
CA CYS A 33 7.50 -9.24 4.13
C CYS A 33 7.67 -9.54 5.64
N ILE A 34 6.85 -10.42 6.23
CA ILE A 34 6.90 -10.85 7.63
C ILE A 34 7.36 -12.31 7.68
N SER A 35 8.52 -12.55 8.29
CA SER A 35 9.01 -13.88 8.67
C SER A 35 9.23 -14.87 7.50
N ASN A 36 10.44 -14.85 6.96
CA ASN A 36 11.08 -16.06 6.45
C ASN A 36 11.93 -16.63 7.62
N ALA A 37 11.75 -17.91 7.98
CA ALA A 37 12.37 -18.53 9.16
C ALA A 37 13.92 -18.39 9.19
N ASN A 38 14.53 -18.12 8.05
CA ASN A 38 15.97 -17.94 7.87
C ASN A 38 16.48 -16.50 8.11
N LYS A 39 15.62 -15.51 8.42
CA LYS A 39 16.03 -14.11 8.61
C LYS A 39 15.65 -13.59 9.99
N SER A 40 16.51 -13.83 10.98
CA SER A 40 16.31 -13.43 12.40
C SER A 40 16.00 -11.95 12.64
N LYS A 41 16.33 -11.06 11.69
CA LYS A 41 16.04 -9.61 11.78
C LYS A 41 14.62 -9.22 11.35
N CYS A 42 13.89 -10.07 10.64
CA CYS A 42 12.59 -9.75 10.04
C CYS A 42 11.39 -10.09 10.95
N SER A 43 11.40 -9.54 12.16
CA SER A 43 10.35 -9.76 13.14
C SER A 43 9.07 -8.97 12.85
N ILE A 44 7.93 -9.45 13.37
CA ILE A 44 6.66 -8.70 13.33
C ILE A 44 6.78 -7.32 13.97
N LYS A 45 7.57 -7.19 15.05
CA LYS A 45 7.81 -5.91 15.71
C LYS A 45 8.49 -4.91 14.77
N TYR A 46 9.48 -5.37 13.99
CA TYR A 46 10.13 -4.52 13.00
C TYR A 46 9.15 -4.14 11.87
N ALA A 47 8.31 -5.08 11.43
CA ALA A 47 7.26 -4.80 10.44
C ALA A 47 6.29 -3.71 10.92
N GLN A 48 5.84 -3.78 12.18
CA GLN A 48 4.94 -2.79 12.79
C GLN A 48 5.56 -1.39 12.91
N GLU A 49 6.86 -1.31 13.20
CA GLU A 49 7.59 -0.03 13.19
C GLU A 49 7.62 0.58 11.78
N ILE A 50 7.91 -0.23 10.78
CA ILE A 50 7.93 0.20 9.37
C ILE A 50 6.52 0.57 8.89
N ASP A 51 5.49 -0.12 9.35
CA ASP A 51 4.08 0.21 9.08
C ASP A 51 3.69 1.58 9.65
N LEU A 52 4.18 1.89 10.85
CA LEU A 52 4.01 3.22 11.44
C LEU A 52 4.73 4.29 10.60
N TYR A 53 5.97 4.05 10.17
CA TYR A 53 6.71 4.98 9.30
C TYR A 53 6.02 5.20 7.95
N ALA A 54 5.53 4.12 7.33
CA ALA A 54 4.75 4.21 6.09
C ALA A 54 3.51 5.09 6.27
N SER A 55 2.76 4.90 7.36
CA SER A 55 1.59 5.73 7.69
C SER A 55 1.97 7.20 7.94
N ARG A 56 3.06 7.45 8.65
CA ARG A 56 3.55 8.81 8.94
C ARG A 56 4.04 9.55 7.71
N ILE A 57 4.62 8.86 6.73
CA ILE A 57 5.09 9.46 5.47
C ILE A 57 3.93 9.75 4.51
N ALA A 58 2.92 8.88 4.48
CA ALA A 58 1.71 9.11 3.67
C ALA A 58 0.94 10.37 4.12
N ASN A 59 1.25 10.92 5.29
CA ASN A 59 0.65 12.09 5.93
C ASN A 59 -0.86 11.96 6.23
N VAL A 60 -1.53 10.92 5.75
CA VAL A 60 -2.98 10.71 5.90
C VAL A 60 -3.37 9.71 6.98
N GLY A 61 -4.57 9.91 7.54
CA GLY A 61 -5.19 9.07 8.57
C GLY A 61 -4.66 9.33 9.99
N LYS A 62 -5.19 8.59 10.96
CA LYS A 62 -4.89 8.77 12.40
C LYS A 62 -3.39 8.74 12.75
N ARG A 63 -2.60 7.96 12.01
CA ARG A 63 -1.14 7.81 12.20
C ARG A 63 -0.31 8.71 11.27
N GLY A 64 -0.97 9.52 10.44
CA GLY A 64 -0.34 10.50 9.55
C GLY A 64 0.24 11.69 10.31
N ARG A 65 1.27 12.31 9.71
CA ARG A 65 1.82 13.58 10.18
C ARG A 65 1.14 14.74 9.47
N PHE A 66 1.10 15.89 10.15
CA PHE A 66 0.68 17.12 9.53
C PHE A 66 1.72 17.62 8.53
N PHE A 67 1.26 18.28 7.48
CA PHE A 67 2.11 19.05 6.59
C PHE A 67 2.69 20.25 7.35
N PRO A 68 3.95 20.63 7.08
CA PRO A 68 4.60 21.74 7.78
C PRO A 68 3.98 23.08 7.38
N LYS A 69 3.81 23.98 8.34
CA LYS A 69 3.21 25.31 8.16
C LYS A 69 4.24 26.44 8.17
N ASN A 70 5.48 26.14 8.53
CA ASN A 70 6.58 27.09 8.61
C ASN A 70 7.92 26.39 8.41
N THR A 71 8.99 27.17 8.32
CA THR A 71 10.35 26.68 8.04
C THR A 71 10.87 25.70 9.09
N ILE A 72 10.58 25.96 10.38
CA ILE A 72 11.03 25.10 11.49
C ILE A 72 10.37 23.73 11.38
N GLU A 73 9.04 23.70 11.21
CA GLU A 73 8.29 22.47 10.98
C GLU A 73 8.76 21.74 9.71
N LEU A 74 9.10 22.47 8.65
CA LEU A 74 9.58 21.90 7.38
C LEU A 74 10.93 21.20 7.55
N GLU A 75 11.87 21.79 8.28
CA GLU A 75 13.18 21.18 8.53
C GLU A 75 13.05 19.85 9.27
N GLN A 76 12.22 19.83 10.33
CA GLN A 76 11.91 18.61 11.07
C GLN A 76 11.21 17.58 10.18
N PHE A 77 10.20 18.01 9.41
CA PHE A 77 9.47 17.15 8.48
C PHE A 77 10.42 16.47 7.49
N CYS A 78 11.37 17.22 6.93
CA CYS A 78 12.35 16.74 5.96
C CYS A 78 13.34 15.73 6.57
N MET A 79 13.84 16.02 7.77
CA MET A 79 14.77 15.13 8.49
C MET A 79 14.10 13.79 8.81
N GLU A 80 12.91 13.83 9.41
CA GLU A 80 12.14 12.63 9.75
C GLU A 80 11.77 11.82 8.51
N SER A 81 11.32 12.48 7.43
CA SER A 81 10.93 11.79 6.19
C SER A 81 12.11 11.02 5.59
N LYS A 82 13.31 11.61 5.61
CA LYS A 82 14.54 10.95 5.16
C LYS A 82 14.86 9.72 6.00
N ASN A 83 14.81 9.84 7.34
CA ASN A 83 15.12 8.74 8.25
C ASN A 83 14.13 7.59 8.09
N MET A 84 12.83 7.88 8.11
CA MET A 84 11.77 6.90 7.92
C MET A 84 11.88 6.19 6.56
N THR A 85 12.11 6.94 5.48
CA THR A 85 12.25 6.36 4.13
C THR A 85 13.45 5.41 4.03
N ASN A 86 14.57 5.76 4.67
CA ASN A 86 15.75 4.89 4.71
C ASN A 86 15.50 3.61 5.52
N SER A 87 14.81 3.71 6.66
CA SER A 87 14.40 2.56 7.46
C SER A 87 13.48 1.63 6.67
N MET A 88 12.51 2.20 5.94
CA MET A 88 11.62 1.44 5.07
C MET A 88 12.40 0.73 3.96
N GLU A 89 13.32 1.40 3.26
CA GLU A 89 14.13 0.76 2.21
C GLU A 89 14.96 -0.40 2.75
N ASN A 90 15.63 -0.19 3.89
CA ASN A 90 16.44 -1.22 4.53
C ASN A 90 15.60 -2.45 4.89
N TYR A 91 14.41 -2.23 5.43
CA TYR A 91 13.47 -3.30 5.73
C TYR A 91 13.02 -4.03 4.46
N MET A 92 12.54 -3.31 3.45
CA MET A 92 12.01 -3.91 2.23
C MET A 92 13.08 -4.73 1.49
N LYS A 93 14.33 -4.25 1.47
CA LYS A 93 15.48 -4.97 0.89
C LYS A 93 15.82 -6.25 1.65
N GLN A 94 15.69 -6.25 2.98
CA GLN A 94 16.09 -7.37 3.82
C GLN A 94 14.97 -8.40 3.98
N CYS A 95 13.73 -7.95 4.10
CA CYS A 95 12.63 -8.77 4.62
C CYS A 95 11.57 -9.15 3.59
N CYS A 96 11.41 -8.40 2.50
CA CYS A 96 10.48 -8.77 1.44
C CYS A 96 11.10 -9.73 0.43
N GLU A 97 10.26 -10.54 -0.22
CA GLU A 97 10.64 -11.32 -1.39
C GLU A 97 11.04 -10.44 -2.57
N ARG A 98 11.75 -11.01 -3.56
CA ARG A 98 12.41 -10.24 -4.63
C ARG A 98 11.42 -9.39 -5.42
N GLU A 99 10.28 -9.96 -5.80
CA GLU A 99 9.27 -9.31 -6.63
C GLU A 99 8.55 -8.17 -5.89
N LEU A 100 8.09 -8.42 -4.66
CA LEU A 100 7.53 -7.38 -3.80
C LEU A 100 8.56 -6.31 -3.43
N GLY A 101 9.84 -6.69 -3.30
CA GLY A 101 10.94 -5.76 -3.13
C GLY A 101 11.13 -4.81 -4.32
N HIS A 102 10.80 -5.24 -5.54
CA HIS A 102 10.79 -4.36 -6.73
C HIS A 102 9.63 -3.36 -6.67
N VAL A 103 8.43 -3.79 -6.31
CA VAL A 103 7.28 -2.88 -6.19
C VAL A 103 7.48 -1.89 -5.03
N ALA A 104 8.00 -2.37 -3.89
CA ALA A 104 8.35 -1.51 -2.76
C ALA A 104 9.39 -0.44 -3.14
N LYS A 105 10.32 -0.72 -4.05
CA LYS A 105 11.26 0.29 -4.56
C LYS A 105 10.56 1.38 -5.38
N ILE A 106 9.55 1.04 -6.18
CA ILE A 106 8.75 2.03 -6.94
C ILE A 106 8.01 2.95 -5.97
N TYR A 107 7.45 2.37 -4.91
CA TYR A 107 6.82 3.14 -3.83
C TYR A 107 7.81 4.08 -3.13
N LEU A 108 8.96 3.56 -2.71
CA LEU A 108 10.00 4.37 -2.06
C LEU A 108 10.57 5.45 -2.98
N TYR A 109 10.68 5.18 -4.28
CA TYR A 109 11.08 6.17 -5.27
C TYR A 109 10.09 7.35 -5.31
N SER A 110 8.79 7.04 -5.36
CA SER A 110 7.72 8.03 -5.35
C SER A 110 7.80 8.90 -4.09
N LEU A 111 7.93 8.29 -2.91
CA LEU A 111 8.08 9.01 -1.65
C LEU A 111 9.31 9.94 -1.62
N ARG A 112 10.44 9.46 -2.14
CA ARG A 112 11.68 10.25 -2.20
C ARG A 112 11.55 11.43 -3.14
N LYS A 113 10.92 11.23 -4.30
CA LYS A 113 10.67 12.27 -5.29
C LYS A 113 9.82 13.39 -4.67
N ASN A 114 8.72 13.04 -4.01
CA ASN A 114 7.84 14.01 -3.35
C ASN A 114 8.54 14.75 -2.19
N THR A 115 9.30 14.02 -1.38
CA THR A 115 10.06 14.64 -0.28
C THR A 115 11.10 15.61 -0.82
N LYS A 116 11.80 15.28 -1.92
CA LYS A 116 12.80 16.16 -2.55
C LYS A 116 12.20 17.47 -3.06
N THR A 117 10.94 17.49 -3.47
CA THR A 117 10.23 18.71 -3.91
C THR A 117 10.31 19.81 -2.84
N PHE A 118 10.18 19.44 -1.56
CA PHE A 118 10.19 20.41 -0.44
C PHE A 118 11.51 20.45 0.35
N CYS A 119 12.30 19.37 0.28
CA CYS A 119 13.47 19.16 1.13
C CYS A 119 14.84 19.29 0.44
N SER A 120 14.88 19.54 -0.87
CA SER A 120 16.13 19.73 -1.63
C SER A 120 16.82 21.06 -1.33
N LYS A 121 18.04 21.31 -1.83
CA LYS A 121 18.77 22.57 -1.60
C LYS A 121 17.95 23.79 -2.06
N ARG A 122 18.09 24.91 -1.36
CA ARG A 122 17.29 26.13 -1.59
C ARG A 122 17.55 26.69 -2.98
N ASN A 123 16.48 26.93 -3.74
CA ASN A 123 16.48 27.66 -5.01
C ASN A 123 15.13 28.40 -5.16
N ASN A 124 15.02 29.30 -6.14
CA ASN A 124 13.84 30.16 -6.31
C ASN A 124 12.54 29.36 -6.52
N LYS A 125 12.61 28.26 -7.29
CA LYS A 125 11.46 27.37 -7.53
C LYS A 125 10.97 26.69 -6.24
N ARG A 126 11.91 26.23 -5.41
CA ARG A 126 11.62 25.62 -4.10
C ARG A 126 10.98 26.63 -3.16
N SER A 127 11.47 27.87 -3.10
CA SER A 127 10.87 28.91 -2.26
C SER A 127 9.40 29.16 -2.61
N ALA A 128 9.06 29.20 -3.90
CA ALA A 128 7.67 29.34 -4.35
C ALA A 128 6.81 28.12 -3.96
N MET A 129 7.33 26.89 -4.12
CA MET A 129 6.62 25.67 -3.69
C MET A 129 6.39 25.63 -2.18
N ILE A 130 7.37 26.05 -1.38
CA ILE A 130 7.25 26.12 0.08
C ILE A 130 6.19 27.15 0.48
N ALA A 131 6.17 28.31 -0.17
CA ALA A 131 5.14 29.32 0.11
C ALA A 131 3.73 28.78 -0.17
N LYS A 132 3.54 28.08 -1.30
CA LYS A 132 2.27 27.40 -1.61
C LYS A 132 1.92 26.32 -0.59
N LEU A 133 2.90 25.50 -0.18
CA LEU A 133 2.72 24.50 0.87
C LEU A 133 2.25 25.14 2.19
N PHE A 134 2.89 26.22 2.64
CA PHE A 134 2.52 26.90 3.87
C PHE A 134 1.14 27.57 3.78
N ALA A 135 0.73 28.00 2.59
CA ALA A 135 -0.62 28.53 2.37
C ALA A 135 -1.71 27.44 2.50
N VAL A 136 -1.49 26.25 1.94
CA VAL A 136 -2.51 25.18 1.94
C VAL A 136 -2.46 24.25 3.16
N ALA A 137 -1.28 24.06 3.76
CA ALA A 137 -1.08 23.11 4.86
C ALA A 137 -2.03 23.32 6.05
N PRO A 138 -2.32 24.55 6.52
CA PRO A 138 -3.28 24.77 7.59
C PRO A 138 -4.65 24.19 7.30
N CYS A 139 -5.14 24.31 6.06
CA CYS A 139 -6.42 23.78 5.64
C CYS A 139 -6.39 22.25 5.56
N ILE A 140 -5.41 21.68 4.85
CA ILE A 140 -5.27 20.22 4.70
C ILE A 140 -5.17 19.54 6.07
N ASN A 141 -4.40 20.12 7.00
CA ASN A 141 -4.18 19.58 8.33
C ASN A 141 -5.45 19.47 9.19
N GLN A 142 -6.52 20.21 8.88
CA GLN A 142 -7.80 20.08 9.59
C GLN A 142 -8.48 18.73 9.33
N LYS A 143 -8.25 18.15 8.15
CA LYS A 143 -8.95 16.95 7.69
C LYS A 143 -8.05 15.73 7.57
N ILE A 144 -6.74 15.92 7.48
CA ILE A 144 -5.80 14.85 7.11
C ILE A 144 -5.82 13.63 8.05
N ARG A 145 -6.16 13.81 9.32
CA ARG A 145 -6.30 12.72 10.30
C ARG A 145 -7.69 12.06 10.27
N ASP A 146 -8.70 12.86 9.98
CA ASP A 146 -10.11 12.45 9.87
C ASP A 146 -10.47 12.15 8.41
N PHE A 147 -9.54 11.51 7.70
CA PHE A 147 -9.73 11.10 6.34
C PHE A 147 -10.69 9.90 6.29
N GLN A 148 -11.99 10.17 6.34
CA GLN A 148 -13.02 9.16 6.65
C GLN A 148 -13.03 7.97 5.68
N CYS A 149 -12.89 8.24 4.38
CA CYS A 149 -12.89 7.18 3.38
C CYS A 149 -11.66 6.27 3.49
N LEU A 150 -10.56 6.68 4.13
CA LEU A 150 -9.36 5.86 4.25
C LEU A 150 -9.64 4.56 5.03
N ALA A 151 -10.48 4.63 6.07
CA ALA A 151 -10.89 3.44 6.81
C ALA A 151 -11.75 2.50 5.95
N ARG A 152 -12.68 3.08 5.18
CA ARG A 152 -13.53 2.36 4.23
C ARG A 152 -12.68 1.65 3.16
N PHE A 153 -11.78 2.39 2.52
CA PHE A 153 -10.81 1.89 1.56
C PHE A 153 -10.05 0.70 2.11
N LYS A 154 -9.37 0.86 3.26
CA LYS A 154 -8.59 -0.23 3.87
C LYS A 154 -9.43 -1.48 4.14
N ASN A 155 -10.67 -1.31 4.59
CA ASN A 155 -11.57 -2.43 4.85
C ASN A 155 -12.02 -3.11 3.56
N GLN A 156 -12.37 -2.35 2.53
CA GLN A 156 -12.73 -2.87 1.20
C GLN A 156 -11.55 -3.59 0.54
N THR A 157 -10.36 -3.00 0.56
CA THR A 157 -9.14 -3.64 0.03
C THR A 157 -8.80 -4.91 0.81
N ARG A 158 -9.03 -4.97 2.12
CA ARG A 158 -8.88 -6.23 2.86
C ARG A 158 -9.91 -7.25 2.38
N GLN A 159 -11.18 -6.90 2.25
CA GLN A 159 -12.20 -7.84 1.75
C GLN A 159 -11.87 -8.35 0.33
N ILE A 160 -11.34 -7.51 -0.55
CA ILE A 160 -11.07 -7.89 -1.93
C ILE A 160 -9.85 -8.80 -2.09
N MET A 161 -8.91 -8.81 -1.14
CA MET A 161 -7.76 -9.74 -1.17
C MET A 161 -8.23 -11.19 -1.32
N GLN A 162 -9.35 -11.54 -0.69
CA GLN A 162 -9.96 -12.88 -0.74
C GLN A 162 -10.67 -13.19 -2.06
N TYR A 163 -10.82 -12.22 -2.96
CA TYR A 163 -11.53 -12.42 -4.22
C TYR A 163 -10.67 -13.23 -5.20
N ARG A 164 -11.24 -14.07 -6.06
CA ARG A 164 -10.44 -14.91 -6.96
C ARG A 164 -10.00 -14.24 -8.26
N ASP A 165 -10.72 -13.20 -8.68
CA ASP A 165 -10.41 -12.47 -9.92
C ASP A 165 -9.43 -11.33 -9.64
N ASP A 166 -8.17 -11.53 -10.03
CA ASP A 166 -7.09 -10.58 -9.79
C ASP A 166 -7.26 -9.27 -10.58
N LYS A 167 -7.87 -9.31 -11.76
CA LYS A 167 -8.16 -8.07 -12.52
C LYS A 167 -9.16 -7.23 -11.75
N GLU A 168 -10.16 -7.87 -11.16
CA GLU A 168 -11.16 -7.18 -10.35
C GLU A 168 -10.59 -6.67 -9.02
N LYS A 169 -9.63 -7.40 -8.41
CA LYS A 169 -8.88 -6.91 -7.24
C LYS A 169 -8.20 -5.58 -7.51
N ILE A 170 -7.45 -5.51 -8.61
CA ILE A 170 -6.71 -4.31 -9.02
C ILE A 170 -7.71 -3.20 -9.33
N ARG A 171 -8.68 -3.46 -10.21
CA ARG A 171 -9.65 -2.45 -10.66
C ARG A 171 -10.33 -1.76 -9.50
N ARG A 172 -10.93 -2.52 -8.57
CA ARG A 172 -11.65 -1.94 -7.42
C ARG A 172 -10.72 -1.24 -6.45
N SER A 173 -9.56 -1.81 -6.15
CA SER A 173 -8.61 -1.14 -5.25
C SER A 173 -8.13 0.18 -5.83
N CYS A 174 -8.00 0.30 -7.15
CA CYS A 174 -7.66 1.54 -7.81
C CYS A 174 -8.83 2.53 -7.79
N CYS A 175 -10.04 2.10 -8.15
CA CYS A 175 -11.23 2.97 -8.16
C CYS A 175 -11.63 3.45 -6.76
N ASP A 176 -11.63 2.57 -5.75
CA ASP A 176 -11.97 2.92 -4.36
C ASP A 176 -10.97 3.96 -3.80
N TRP A 177 -9.70 3.89 -4.23
CA TRP A 177 -8.69 4.87 -3.83
C TRP A 177 -8.92 6.23 -4.49
N ILE A 178 -9.22 6.26 -5.80
CA ILE A 178 -9.54 7.49 -6.54
C ILE A 178 -10.75 8.19 -5.91
N GLU A 179 -11.85 7.46 -5.70
CA GLU A 179 -13.07 8.01 -5.08
C GLU A 179 -12.77 8.58 -3.68
N CYS A 180 -11.95 7.86 -2.90
CA CYS A 180 -11.57 8.31 -1.57
C CYS A 180 -10.78 9.63 -1.60
N GLU A 181 -9.84 9.77 -2.51
CA GLU A 181 -9.07 11.00 -2.65
C GLU A 181 -9.91 12.18 -3.14
N GLU A 182 -10.80 11.95 -4.11
CA GLU A 182 -11.72 12.99 -4.59
C GLU A 182 -12.63 13.47 -3.47
N GLN A 183 -13.15 12.55 -2.66
CA GLN A 183 -13.91 12.90 -1.46
C GLN A 183 -13.07 13.76 -0.51
N PHE A 184 -11.79 13.43 -0.29
CA PHE A 184 -10.90 14.25 0.55
C PHE A 184 -10.78 15.69 0.04
N ILE A 185 -10.53 15.82 -1.26
CA ILE A 185 -10.30 17.11 -1.91
C ILE A 185 -11.57 17.96 -1.81
N ASN A 186 -12.74 17.36 -2.02
CA ASN A 186 -14.02 18.03 -1.89
C ASN A 186 -14.34 18.45 -0.44
N ASP A 187 -13.80 17.73 0.54
CA ASP A 187 -13.93 18.04 1.97
C ASP A 187 -12.97 19.14 2.48
N LEU A 188 -12.25 19.84 1.59
CA LEU A 188 -11.35 20.96 1.89
C LEU A 188 -11.94 22.34 1.47
N PRO A 189 -13.06 22.79 2.06
CA PRO A 189 -13.70 24.05 1.68
C PRO A 189 -12.91 25.30 2.12
N CYS A 190 -11.79 25.16 2.83
CA CYS A 190 -10.93 26.27 3.19
C CYS A 190 -9.93 26.65 2.08
N ILE A 191 -9.88 25.92 0.97
CA ILE A 191 -9.06 26.25 -0.21
C ILE A 191 -9.95 26.85 -1.29
N ASN A 192 -10.19 28.16 -1.19
CA ASN A 192 -11.11 28.89 -2.08
C ASN A 192 -10.43 29.43 -3.34
N ASP A 193 -9.11 29.56 -3.31
CA ASP A 193 -8.31 30.02 -4.44
C ASP A 193 -7.99 28.85 -5.38
N GLU A 194 -8.26 29.02 -6.67
CA GLU A 194 -8.10 27.97 -7.68
C GLU A 194 -6.65 27.47 -7.77
N GLN A 195 -5.67 28.38 -7.70
CA GLN A 195 -4.26 28.02 -7.77
C GLN A 195 -3.80 27.22 -6.54
N HIS A 196 -4.29 27.57 -5.35
CA HIS A 196 -4.05 26.80 -4.14
C HIS A 196 -4.79 25.46 -4.15
N ARG A 197 -5.99 25.41 -4.74
CA ARG A 197 -6.75 24.17 -4.89
C ARG A 197 -6.03 23.21 -5.83
N GLU A 198 -5.59 23.68 -6.99
CA GLU A 198 -4.77 22.91 -7.93
C GLU A 198 -3.49 22.40 -7.25
N PHE A 199 -2.78 23.27 -6.51
CA PHE A 199 -1.58 22.85 -5.79
C PHE A 199 -1.87 21.80 -4.71
N ALA A 200 -2.97 21.92 -3.96
CA ALA A 200 -3.36 20.94 -2.95
C ALA A 200 -3.72 19.59 -3.59
N VAL A 201 -4.44 19.62 -4.71
CA VAL A 201 -4.73 18.43 -5.52
C VAL A 201 -3.44 17.78 -6.00
N ASP A 202 -2.51 18.55 -6.58
CA ASP A 202 -1.22 18.03 -7.02
C ASP A 202 -0.38 17.50 -5.86
N LEU A 203 -0.41 18.14 -4.70
CA LEU A 203 0.28 17.68 -3.50
C LEU A 203 -0.25 16.30 -3.05
N LEU A 204 -1.56 16.13 -3.00
CA LEU A 204 -2.21 14.87 -2.65
C LEU A 204 -1.99 13.80 -3.71
N ARG A 205 -2.15 14.13 -4.99
CA ARG A 205 -1.92 13.21 -6.11
C ARG A 205 -0.47 12.80 -6.25
N SER A 206 0.46 13.72 -6.00
CA SER A 206 1.89 13.41 -6.03
C SER A 206 2.24 12.32 -5.03
N SER A 207 1.55 12.25 -3.87
CA SER A 207 1.74 11.20 -2.87
C SER A 207 1.47 9.78 -3.41
N ARG A 208 0.60 9.65 -4.43
CA ARG A 208 0.30 8.42 -5.20
C ARG A 208 1.45 8.04 -6.13
N GLY A 209 2.08 9.07 -6.68
CA GLY A 209 3.30 9.02 -7.48
C GLY A 209 3.26 7.97 -8.59
N ASP A 210 4.43 7.40 -8.85
CA ASP A 210 4.63 6.40 -9.89
C ASP A 210 4.05 5.02 -9.48
N THR A 211 3.62 4.85 -8.22
CA THR A 211 3.11 3.57 -7.70
C THR A 211 1.69 3.29 -8.15
N GLN A 212 0.79 4.27 -8.01
CA GLN A 212 -0.58 4.10 -8.51
C GLN A 212 -0.55 3.91 -10.03
N ARG A 213 0.25 4.69 -10.76
CA ARG A 213 0.38 4.52 -12.21
C ARG A 213 0.91 3.13 -12.59
N PHE A 214 1.89 2.61 -11.83
CA PHE A 214 2.43 1.28 -12.05
C PHE A 214 1.41 0.16 -11.76
N LEU A 215 0.62 0.30 -10.69
CA LEU A 215 -0.32 -0.73 -10.24
C LEU A 215 -1.67 -0.70 -10.94
N CYS A 216 -2.18 0.50 -11.19
CA CYS A 216 -3.52 0.73 -11.72
C CYS A 216 -3.53 0.83 -13.25
N GLY A 217 -2.39 1.10 -13.90
CA GLY A 217 -2.33 1.19 -15.36
C GLY A 217 -3.39 2.16 -15.90
N ASP A 218 -4.38 1.61 -16.62
CA ASP A 218 -5.48 2.35 -17.25
C ASP A 218 -6.67 2.65 -16.31
N PHE A 219 -6.61 2.21 -15.05
CA PHE A 219 -7.60 2.54 -14.01
C PHE A 219 -7.19 3.85 -13.29
N ASP A 220 -7.32 4.98 -13.99
CA ASP A 220 -7.03 6.31 -13.47
C ASP A 220 -8.27 7.22 -13.41
N GLU A 221 -8.11 8.44 -12.88
CA GLU A 221 -9.19 9.43 -12.75
C GLU A 221 -9.84 9.87 -14.09
N THR A 222 -9.27 9.47 -15.23
CA THR A 222 -9.82 9.78 -16.56
C THR A 222 -10.57 8.61 -17.19
N SER A 223 -10.59 7.47 -16.50
CA SER A 223 -11.15 6.20 -16.97
C SER A 223 -12.61 6.03 -16.55
N ASP A 224 -13.48 5.72 -17.50
CA ASP A 224 -14.89 5.34 -17.26
C ASP A 224 -15.02 3.95 -16.59
N GLN A 225 -13.91 3.23 -16.45
CA GLN A 225 -13.87 1.88 -15.87
C GLN A 225 -14.21 1.84 -14.38
N CYS A 226 -14.23 3.00 -13.72
CA CYS A 226 -14.66 3.18 -12.33
C CYS A 226 -16.16 3.53 -12.19
N ASP A 227 -16.85 3.98 -13.25
CA ASP A 227 -18.24 4.46 -13.18
C ASP A 227 -19.26 3.35 -12.92
N HIS A 228 -18.90 2.10 -13.26
CA HIS A 228 -19.79 0.95 -13.20
C HIS A 228 -19.14 -0.26 -12.51
N LEU A 229 -18.64 -0.07 -11.28
CA LEU A 229 -18.25 -1.19 -10.43
C LEU A 229 -19.47 -2.07 -10.13
N LYS A 230 -19.54 -3.26 -10.75
CA LYS A 230 -20.56 -4.28 -10.46
C LYS A 230 -20.53 -4.67 -8.96
N ARG A 231 -21.51 -5.42 -8.45
CA ARG A 231 -21.36 -6.05 -7.13
C ARG A 231 -20.40 -7.23 -7.22
N LEU A 232 -19.57 -7.43 -6.19
CA LEU A 232 -18.70 -8.60 -6.10
C LEU A 232 -19.56 -9.86 -5.98
N ASN A 233 -19.21 -10.91 -6.72
CA ASN A 233 -19.90 -12.19 -6.62
C ASN A 233 -19.41 -12.92 -5.36
N SER A 234 -20.30 -13.18 -4.40
CA SER A 234 -19.96 -13.86 -3.15
C SER A 234 -19.35 -15.25 -3.36
N SER A 235 -19.63 -15.93 -4.47
CA SER A 235 -19.07 -17.25 -4.77
C SER A 235 -17.58 -17.22 -5.12
N LEU A 236 -17.01 -16.05 -5.42
CA LEU A 236 -15.61 -15.87 -5.79
C LEU A 236 -14.73 -15.46 -4.61
N PHE A 237 -15.28 -15.42 -3.39
CA PHE A 237 -14.49 -15.22 -2.18
C PHE A 237 -13.90 -16.54 -1.71
N ASP A 238 -12.60 -16.54 -1.43
CA ASP A 238 -11.91 -17.64 -0.78
C ASP A 238 -11.96 -17.49 0.75
N PRO A 239 -12.79 -18.29 1.47
CA PRO A 239 -12.88 -18.21 2.92
C PRO A 239 -11.61 -18.71 3.63
N LYS A 240 -10.70 -19.39 2.93
CA LYS A 240 -9.45 -19.91 3.50
C LYS A 240 -8.35 -18.85 3.57
N MET A 241 -8.46 -17.79 2.77
CA MET A 241 -7.44 -16.74 2.72
C MET A 241 -7.47 -15.88 3.99
N ARG A 242 -6.35 -15.89 4.73
CA ARG A 242 -6.17 -15.11 5.96
C ARG A 242 -5.35 -13.86 5.68
N ILE A 243 -5.85 -12.73 6.16
CA ILE A 243 -5.18 -11.43 6.01
C ILE A 243 -4.57 -11.06 7.36
N ASP A 244 -3.29 -10.72 7.38
CA ASP A 244 -2.64 -10.22 8.59
C ASP A 244 -3.16 -8.81 8.90
N SER A 245 -3.96 -8.69 9.96
CA SER A 245 -4.58 -7.43 10.36
C SER A 245 -3.64 -6.53 11.18
N ARG A 246 -2.45 -7.00 11.56
CA ARG A 246 -1.52 -6.29 12.46
C ARG A 246 -0.79 -5.14 11.78
N LEU A 247 -0.79 -5.10 10.44
CA LEU A 247 -0.25 -4.03 9.63
C LEU A 247 -1.39 -3.28 8.94
N GLU A 248 -1.34 -1.96 8.97
CA GLU A 248 -2.51 -1.12 8.68
C GLU A 248 -2.18 0.06 7.75
N SER A 249 -0.91 0.30 7.41
CA SER A 249 -0.53 1.31 6.43
C SER A 249 -0.99 0.91 5.03
N LEU A 250 -1.21 1.90 4.17
CA LEU A 250 -1.55 1.68 2.77
C LEU A 250 -0.47 0.86 2.03
N VAL A 251 0.78 1.02 2.44
CA VAL A 251 1.92 0.28 1.86
C VAL A 251 1.78 -1.20 2.10
N PHE A 252 1.61 -1.62 3.35
CA PHE A 252 1.51 -3.04 3.66
C PHE A 252 0.19 -3.63 3.17
N ILE A 253 -0.91 -2.87 3.21
CA ILE A 253 -2.17 -3.31 2.59
C ILE A 253 -1.99 -3.52 1.09
N GLY A 254 -1.32 -2.60 0.37
CA GLY A 254 -1.03 -2.76 -1.05
C GLY A 254 -0.07 -3.92 -1.34
N LEU A 255 0.97 -4.10 -0.53
CA LEU A 255 1.89 -5.24 -0.67
C LEU A 255 1.17 -6.58 -0.42
N HIS A 256 0.27 -6.66 0.56
CA HIS A 256 -0.56 -7.86 0.76
C HIS A 256 -1.51 -8.11 -0.40
N LEU A 257 -2.14 -7.06 -0.93
CA LEU A 257 -2.99 -7.20 -2.12
C LEU A 257 -2.21 -7.82 -3.28
N LEU A 258 -1.01 -7.31 -3.53
CA LEU A 258 -0.12 -7.81 -4.58
C LEU A 258 0.35 -9.24 -4.34
N ASP A 259 0.67 -9.58 -3.10
CA ASP A 259 1.02 -10.94 -2.70
C ASP A 259 -0.11 -11.91 -3.07
N THR A 260 -1.38 -11.51 -2.91
CA THR A 260 -2.52 -12.37 -3.27
C THR A 260 -2.76 -12.55 -4.77
N ILE A 261 -2.11 -11.77 -5.64
CA ILE A 261 -2.30 -11.87 -7.10
C ILE A 261 -1.55 -13.09 -7.62
N GLY A 262 -2.21 -13.93 -8.42
CA GLY A 262 -1.63 -15.16 -8.95
C GLY A 262 -1.53 -16.31 -7.95
N GLN A 263 -1.99 -16.14 -6.71
CA GLN A 263 -2.02 -17.19 -5.67
C GLN A 263 -3.30 -18.04 -5.69
N ASN A 264 -4.30 -17.70 -6.51
CA ASN A 264 -5.53 -18.47 -6.59
C ASN A 264 -5.31 -19.76 -7.40
N PRO A 265 -5.61 -20.95 -6.84
CA PRO A 265 -5.57 -22.18 -7.60
C PRO A 265 -6.64 -22.12 -8.69
N THR A 266 -6.22 -22.23 -9.95
CA THR A 266 -7.08 -22.57 -11.09
C THR A 266 -7.77 -23.90 -10.87
#